data_AF-A0A2E8PST1-F1
#
_entry.id   AF-A0A2E8PST1-F1
#
_cell.length_a   1.000
_cell.length_b   1.000
_cell.length_c   1.000
_cell.angle_alpha   90.00
_cell.angle_beta   90.00
_cell.angle_gamma   90.00
#
_symmetry.space_group_name_H-M   'P 1'
#
loop_
_entity.id
_entity.type
_entity.pdbx_description
1 polymer ?
#
loop_
_entity_poly.entity_id
_entity_poly.type
_entity_poly.pdbx_seq_one_letter_code
_entity_poly.pdbx_strand_id
1 'polypeptide(L)'
;MSGIPRHCRNRKAPGNARILPIEDLRPMNSLRLLRIMSKSSQYLLRSNPFRTGHGKHTRAASGLRGFCSAVLCTGMLLMPSLLQARDFQVSILPFRISGQVPQQYFSPQSLPTEMQQATGFLFGLHKDYPLDSMERLNRALPPGTTAKGAMPGTDYCAYTRGTHVLTGEASFSGTSSVRISMELKSCNTGRTLDSGVAYGPLNDLQSLMVKSIRASSLTLPNRSLPGWSTKSEEWIIVLDQSGSMAGTKLEMARALRSLIVELQGKLSLGLLLVSENGNRMIPPSRNLKEVLSILEASANGGEVSLNQISRSFQELKKLPASDRRIIILTDASGQSSASFESSVRNLTASGWKPVLLNSPGLPMSSRQLFARLNRSLKLNQPDIYYGMRAGFVEGFSLLFVQKGDRFYISRRDISDALRTGRLSPDSLEPVATVNLRDENLTLPSVIRSYAKQKNLRLIGTGDLVSSLESGLESLMSSSSGAPYRFLVKNQSTAFWIQCESRSVAQELNRARQSGNTVYLGLQLRQGSLGLENNPSLIFIRSAADVPSLFIQRYHQLQSEKLLKKQDIWFFLVEVVDSR
;
A
#
# COMPACT_ATOMS: atom_id res chain seq x y z
N MET A 1 30.13 4.43 -67.86
CA MET A 1 30.73 3.17 -67.40
C MET A 1 29.61 2.37 -66.71
N SER A 2 28.77 1.58 -67.38
CA SER A 2 28.96 0.30 -68.12
C SER A 2 29.15 -0.95 -67.22
N GLY A 3 28.18 -1.88 -67.29
CA GLY A 3 28.25 -3.32 -66.92
C GLY A 3 27.53 -3.70 -65.61
N ILE A 4 26.31 -4.29 -65.50
CA ILE A 4 25.64 -5.47 -66.14
C ILE A 4 26.33 -6.82 -65.77
N PRO A 5 25.69 -8.02 -65.62
CA PRO A 5 24.26 -8.51 -65.57
C PRO A 5 23.92 -9.41 -64.33
N ARG A 6 22.67 -9.77 -63.94
CA ARG A 6 21.55 -10.62 -64.47
C ARG A 6 21.74 -12.17 -64.55
N HIS A 7 20.75 -12.87 -63.96
CA HIS A 7 20.16 -14.21 -64.28
C HIS A 7 20.97 -15.49 -63.91
N CYS A 8 20.43 -16.67 -63.53
CA CYS A 8 19.10 -17.30 -63.74
C CYS A 8 18.84 -18.52 -62.80
N ARG A 9 17.57 -18.70 -62.40
CA ARG A 9 16.73 -19.93 -62.24
C ARG A 9 17.33 -21.35 -62.01
N ASN A 10 16.81 -22.06 -60.99
CA ASN A 10 15.82 -23.19 -61.06
C ASN A 10 16.02 -24.25 -59.95
N ARG A 11 14.97 -24.55 -59.16
CA ARG A 11 14.44 -25.93 -58.97
C ARG A 11 13.09 -25.92 -58.25
N LYS A 12 12.30 -26.95 -58.58
CA LYS A 12 10.84 -27.12 -58.47
C LYS A 12 10.37 -27.59 -57.07
N ALA A 13 9.05 -27.41 -56.90
CA ALA A 13 8.06 -27.80 -55.86
C ALA A 13 8.04 -29.32 -55.48
N PRO A 14 7.06 -29.87 -54.71
CA PRO A 14 5.87 -29.32 -54.03
C PRO A 14 5.60 -29.85 -52.60
N GLY A 15 4.55 -29.38 -51.91
CA GLY A 15 4.02 -30.09 -50.73
C GLY A 15 3.06 -29.30 -49.83
N ASN A 16 1.76 -29.59 -49.98
CA ASN A 16 0.61 -29.00 -49.28
C ASN A 16 0.62 -29.14 -47.75
N ALA A 17 0.09 -28.13 -47.04
CA ALA A 17 -0.84 -28.35 -45.93
C ALA A 17 -1.77 -27.14 -45.77
N ARG A 18 -3.08 -27.41 -45.92
CA ARG A 18 -4.19 -26.47 -45.88
C ARG A 18 -4.56 -26.11 -44.43
N ILE A 19 -5.03 -24.87 -44.32
CA ILE A 19 -5.84 -24.29 -43.25
C ILE A 19 -7.13 -25.11 -43.06
N LEU A 20 -7.51 -25.37 -41.81
CA LEU A 20 -8.85 -25.78 -41.41
C LEU A 20 -9.48 -24.74 -40.47
N PRO A 21 -10.78 -24.42 -40.63
CA PRO A 21 -11.51 -23.51 -39.76
C PRO A 21 -12.11 -24.25 -38.55
N ILE A 22 -12.36 -23.51 -37.48
CA ILE A 22 -13.05 -23.97 -36.27
C ILE A 22 -14.48 -23.44 -36.33
N GLU A 23 -15.45 -24.34 -36.47
CA GLU A 23 -16.87 -24.11 -36.17
C GLU A 23 -17.42 -25.24 -35.29
N ASP A 24 -18.36 -24.84 -34.44
CA ASP A 24 -19.40 -25.63 -33.78
C ASP A 24 -19.07 -26.75 -32.79
N LEU A 25 -19.20 -26.42 -31.49
CA LEU A 25 -19.89 -27.30 -30.54
C LEU A 25 -20.78 -26.50 -29.58
N ARG A 26 -22.09 -26.74 -29.69
CA ARG A 26 -23.18 -26.29 -28.81
C ARG A 26 -23.18 -26.99 -27.44
N PRO A 27 -23.92 -26.46 -26.45
CA PRO A 27 -23.76 -26.80 -25.05
C PRO A 27 -24.64 -27.99 -24.61
N MET A 28 -24.16 -28.76 -23.63
CA MET A 28 -24.97 -29.71 -22.88
C MET A 28 -25.57 -29.05 -21.62
N ASN A 29 -26.90 -29.12 -21.55
CA ASN A 29 -27.72 -28.90 -20.37
C ASN A 29 -27.43 -29.96 -19.29
N SER A 30 -27.34 -29.54 -18.03
CA SER A 30 -27.83 -30.33 -16.91
C SER A 30 -28.36 -29.42 -15.79
N LEU A 31 -29.69 -29.35 -15.73
CA LEU A 31 -30.50 -28.87 -14.63
C LEU A 31 -30.52 -29.93 -13.51
N ARG A 32 -30.27 -29.52 -12.26
CA ARG A 32 -30.98 -29.98 -11.03
C ARG A 32 -30.50 -29.11 -9.86
N LEU A 33 -31.31 -28.16 -9.37
CA LEU A 33 -32.32 -28.32 -8.32
C LEU A 33 -31.76 -28.88 -7.00
N LEU A 34 -31.54 -27.99 -6.02
CA LEU A 34 -32.08 -28.15 -4.65
C LEU A 34 -31.95 -26.81 -3.91
N ARG A 35 -33.07 -26.09 -3.87
CA ARG A 35 -33.32 -24.91 -3.04
C ARG A 35 -34.49 -25.29 -2.16
N ILE A 36 -34.23 -25.79 -0.96
CA ILE A 36 -35.25 -26.05 0.07
C ILE A 36 -34.74 -25.50 1.41
N MET A 37 -35.45 -24.46 1.85
CA MET A 37 -35.88 -24.13 3.20
C MET A 37 -34.88 -24.15 4.37
N SER A 38 -34.73 -22.98 4.99
CA SER A 38 -35.01 -22.83 6.43
C SER A 38 -35.29 -21.36 6.76
N LYS A 39 -36.58 -21.01 6.76
CA LYS A 39 -37.17 -19.94 7.58
C LYS A 39 -37.71 -20.65 8.83
N SER A 40 -37.24 -20.27 10.02
CA SER A 40 -37.85 -20.41 11.36
C SER A 40 -36.79 -19.87 12.34
N SER A 41 -36.99 -18.88 13.20
CA SER A 41 -38.15 -18.63 14.05
C SER A 41 -38.37 -17.14 14.31
N GLN A 42 -39.63 -16.74 14.28
CA GLN A 42 -40.19 -15.60 15.02
C GLN A 42 -41.03 -16.14 16.19
N TYR A 43 -41.39 -15.24 17.11
CA TYR A 43 -42.31 -15.34 18.26
C TYR A 43 -41.63 -15.81 19.56
N LEU A 44 -41.78 -15.20 20.74
CA LEU A 44 -42.73 -14.24 21.34
C LEU A 44 -41.91 -13.46 22.43
N LEU A 45 -42.14 -12.18 22.75
CA LEU A 45 -43.27 -11.68 23.53
C LEU A 45 -43.41 -10.15 23.38
N ARG A 46 -44.66 -9.72 23.27
CA ARG A 46 -45.17 -8.34 23.26
C ARG A 46 -45.53 -7.89 24.68
N SER A 47 -45.77 -6.57 24.78
CA SER A 47 -46.60 -5.83 25.76
C SER A 47 -45.85 -5.32 27.00
N ASN A 48 -46.03 -4.10 27.51
CA ASN A 48 -46.77 -2.90 27.08
C ASN A 48 -46.27 -1.70 27.94
N PRO A 49 -46.76 -0.46 27.72
CA PRO A 49 -46.04 0.80 28.01
C PRO A 49 -46.44 1.45 29.34
N PHE A 50 -45.64 2.41 29.81
CA PHE A 50 -46.17 3.51 30.62
C PHE A 50 -45.40 4.82 30.36
N ARG A 51 -46.18 5.89 30.22
CA ARG A 51 -45.81 7.27 29.94
C ARG A 51 -46.45 8.12 31.04
N THR A 52 -45.66 8.93 31.73
CA THR A 52 -45.94 10.20 32.46
C THR A 52 -44.69 10.43 33.35
N GLY A 53 -44.21 11.61 33.70
CA GLY A 53 -44.69 12.98 33.68
C GLY A 53 -43.78 13.77 34.63
N HIS A 54 -43.64 15.07 34.40
CA HIS A 54 -42.78 16.04 35.10
C HIS A 54 -42.81 16.02 36.64
N GLY A 55 -41.74 16.55 37.25
CA GLY A 55 -41.85 17.22 38.55
C GLY A 55 -40.55 17.40 39.31
N LYS A 56 -40.02 18.63 39.31
CA LYS A 56 -38.87 19.10 40.13
C LYS A 56 -39.17 18.93 41.63
N HIS A 57 -38.15 18.64 42.45
CA HIS A 57 -37.91 19.33 43.72
C HIS A 57 -36.47 19.11 44.23
N THR A 58 -36.04 20.10 44.98
CA THR A 58 -34.70 20.53 45.39
C THR A 58 -34.28 20.04 46.78
N ARG A 59 -32.95 19.98 47.01
CA ARG A 59 -32.19 20.19 48.27
C ARG A 59 -32.43 19.18 49.41
N ALA A 60 -31.43 18.41 49.85
CA ALA A 60 -30.24 18.75 50.67
C ALA A 60 -30.42 18.32 52.14
N ALA A 61 -29.27 18.12 52.82
CA ALA A 61 -29.07 17.80 54.24
C ALA A 61 -29.22 16.30 54.61
N SER A 62 -28.47 15.67 55.53
CA SER A 62 -27.22 15.96 56.27
C SER A 62 -27.05 14.83 57.31
N GLY A 63 -25.83 14.61 57.82
CA GLY A 63 -25.55 13.84 59.06
C GLY A 63 -25.16 12.39 58.79
N LEU A 64 -23.92 11.91 58.94
CA LEU A 64 -22.85 12.10 59.92
C LEU A 64 -23.17 11.52 61.31
N ARG A 65 -22.39 10.47 61.63
CA ARG A 65 -21.99 9.89 62.93
C ARG A 65 -22.78 8.69 63.47
N GLY A 66 -22.00 7.66 63.81
CA GLY A 66 -22.45 6.51 64.61
C GLY A 66 -21.41 5.40 64.66
N PHE A 67 -20.24 5.69 65.24
CA PHE A 67 -19.26 4.69 65.68
C PHE A 67 -19.88 3.89 66.83
N CYS A 68 -19.93 2.55 66.73
CA CYS A 68 -19.73 1.69 67.90
C CYS A 68 -19.33 0.27 67.50
N SER A 69 -18.32 -0.22 68.22
CA SER A 69 -17.55 -1.43 68.00
C SER A 69 -18.26 -2.65 68.57
N ALA A 70 -18.21 -3.78 67.86
CA ALA A 70 -18.37 -5.11 68.44
C ALA A 70 -17.31 -6.03 67.83
N VAL A 71 -16.21 -6.17 68.57
CA VAL A 71 -15.18 -7.19 68.38
C VAL A 71 -15.66 -8.46 69.12
N LEU A 72 -15.24 -9.62 68.60
CA LEU A 72 -15.38 -10.99 69.13
C LEU A 72 -16.65 -11.75 68.74
N CYS A 73 -16.60 -12.43 67.59
CA CYS A 73 -16.88 -13.87 67.44
C CYS A 73 -17.02 -14.26 65.96
N THR A 74 -15.90 -14.45 65.25
CA THR A 74 -15.80 -15.34 64.05
C THR A 74 -14.34 -15.43 63.58
N GLY A 75 -13.45 -15.87 64.48
CA GLY A 75 -12.15 -16.41 64.07
C GLY A 75 -12.30 -17.91 63.84
N MET A 76 -12.43 -18.35 62.58
CA MET A 76 -11.95 -19.65 62.07
C MET A 76 -12.34 -19.99 60.60
N LEU A 77 -12.53 -19.02 59.69
CA LEU A 77 -12.73 -19.33 58.26
C LEU A 77 -12.13 -18.28 57.32
N LEU A 78 -10.87 -17.87 57.52
CA LEU A 78 -10.11 -17.12 56.50
C LEU A 78 -8.63 -17.52 56.52
N MET A 79 -8.36 -18.78 56.18
CA MET A 79 -7.14 -19.10 55.43
C MET A 79 -7.53 -19.04 53.97
N PRO A 80 -7.15 -18.01 53.19
CA PRO A 80 -7.14 -18.18 51.75
C PRO A 80 -6.04 -19.20 51.48
N SER A 81 -6.46 -20.41 51.14
CA SER A 81 -5.60 -21.36 50.44
C SER A 81 -4.91 -20.61 49.30
N LEU A 82 -3.59 -20.46 49.42
CA LEU A 82 -2.67 -20.05 48.37
C LEU A 82 -2.66 -21.11 47.26
N LEU A 83 -3.80 -21.32 46.61
CA LEU A 83 -3.86 -21.88 45.27
C LEU A 83 -3.68 -20.69 44.34
N GLN A 84 -2.42 -20.37 44.04
CA GLN A 84 -2.09 -19.53 42.88
C GLN A 84 -2.80 -20.15 41.68
N ALA A 85 -3.87 -19.51 41.21
CA ALA A 85 -4.41 -19.78 39.89
C ALA A 85 -3.22 -19.65 38.94
N ARG A 86 -2.78 -20.76 38.35
CA ARG A 86 -1.74 -20.71 37.31
C ARG A 86 -2.32 -19.88 36.18
N ASP A 87 -1.78 -18.68 35.99
CA ASP A 87 -2.13 -17.83 34.86
C ASP A 87 -1.94 -18.65 33.58
N PHE A 88 -2.96 -18.67 32.71
CA PHE A 88 -2.92 -19.38 31.45
C PHE A 88 -1.85 -18.77 30.52
N GLN A 89 -0.64 -19.33 30.56
CA GLN A 89 0.56 -18.82 29.87
C GLN A 89 1.35 -19.97 29.22
N VAL A 90 2.04 -19.67 28.12
CA VAL A 90 3.01 -20.57 27.48
C VAL A 90 4.42 -20.13 27.84
N SER A 91 5.22 -21.06 28.36
CA SER A 91 6.65 -20.86 28.58
C SER A 91 7.43 -21.51 27.44
N ILE A 92 8.22 -20.72 26.71
CA ILE A 92 9.04 -21.20 25.59
C ILE A 92 10.43 -21.48 26.11
N LEU A 93 10.90 -22.73 25.96
CA LEU A 93 12.23 -23.13 26.45
C LEU A 93 13.34 -22.82 25.45
N PRO A 94 14.60 -22.73 25.91
CA PRO A 94 15.79 -22.74 25.05
C PRO A 94 15.78 -23.94 24.10
N PHE A 95 16.13 -23.70 22.83
CA PHE A 95 16.12 -24.74 21.80
C PHE A 95 17.26 -25.72 21.99
N ARG A 96 16.98 -27.01 21.77
CA ARG A 96 18.05 -27.98 21.53
C ARG A 96 18.66 -27.74 20.16
N ILE A 97 19.98 -27.65 20.08
CA ILE A 97 20.70 -27.47 18.83
C ILE A 97 21.45 -28.76 18.49
N SER A 98 21.28 -29.25 17.27
CA SER A 98 21.96 -30.45 16.77
C SER A 98 22.50 -30.24 15.34
N GLY A 99 23.51 -31.04 14.96
CA GLY A 99 24.15 -30.95 13.64
C GLY A 99 25.25 -29.89 13.51
N GLN A 100 25.67 -29.60 12.29
CA GLN A 100 26.78 -28.69 11.99
C GLN A 100 26.26 -27.25 11.83
N VAL A 101 26.31 -26.46 12.91
CA VAL A 101 25.89 -25.06 12.89
C VAL A 101 26.85 -24.23 12.02
N PRO A 102 26.37 -23.46 11.02
CA PRO A 102 27.22 -22.58 10.24
C PRO A 102 27.69 -21.39 11.09
N GLN A 103 28.91 -21.51 11.63
CA GLN A 103 29.53 -20.54 12.55
C GLN A 103 29.72 -19.14 11.94
N GLN A 104 29.66 -19.01 10.61
CA GLN A 104 29.67 -17.69 9.95
C GLN A 104 28.44 -16.84 10.28
N TYR A 105 27.33 -17.47 10.68
CA TYR A 105 26.05 -16.80 10.97
C TYR A 105 25.65 -16.86 12.43
N PHE A 106 26.03 -17.92 13.16
CA PHE A 106 25.54 -18.17 14.52
C PHE A 106 26.66 -18.52 15.47
N SER A 107 26.54 -18.06 16.72
CA SER A 107 27.33 -18.59 17.83
C SER A 107 26.61 -19.79 18.45
N PRO A 108 27.21 -21.00 18.44
CA PRO A 108 26.56 -22.19 18.99
C PRO A 108 26.14 -22.07 20.46
N GLN A 109 26.81 -21.21 21.24
CA GLN A 109 26.53 -21.02 22.66
C GLN A 109 25.30 -20.15 22.92
N SER A 110 25.05 -19.13 22.10
CA SER A 110 23.90 -18.23 22.25
C SER A 110 22.67 -18.72 21.49
N LEU A 111 22.88 -19.49 20.40
CA LEU A 111 21.82 -19.95 19.51
C LEU A 111 20.60 -20.60 20.20
N PRO A 112 20.72 -21.43 21.25
CA PRO A 112 19.56 -21.94 22.00
C PRO A 112 18.62 -20.84 22.50
N THR A 113 19.19 -19.78 23.10
CA THR A 113 18.44 -18.63 23.63
C THR A 113 18.01 -17.66 22.55
N GLU A 114 18.78 -17.51 21.48
CA GLU A 114 18.40 -16.67 20.34
C GLU A 114 17.19 -17.27 19.59
N MET A 115 17.16 -18.59 19.42
CA MET A 115 16.02 -19.33 18.88
C MET A 115 14.79 -19.27 19.80
N GLN A 116 15.00 -19.29 21.13
CA GLN A 116 13.92 -19.08 22.11
C GLN A 116 13.30 -17.69 21.95
N GLN A 117 14.12 -16.63 21.90
CA GLN A 117 13.68 -15.25 21.70
C GLN A 117 12.91 -15.06 20.40
N ALA A 118 13.49 -15.56 19.29
CA ALA A 118 12.85 -15.56 17.98
C ALA A 118 11.50 -16.29 17.98
N THR A 119 11.44 -17.46 18.63
CA THR A 119 10.19 -18.22 18.76
C THR A 119 9.15 -17.48 19.57
N GLY A 120 9.51 -16.84 20.69
CA GLY A 120 8.55 -16.07 21.48
C GLY A 120 8.05 -14.83 20.77
N PHE A 121 8.90 -14.12 20.04
CA PHE A 121 8.44 -13.03 19.20
C PHE A 121 7.43 -13.51 18.15
N LEU A 122 7.78 -14.54 17.37
CA LEU A 122 6.89 -15.08 16.33
C LEU A 122 5.62 -15.71 16.91
N PHE A 123 5.71 -16.32 18.09
CA PHE A 123 4.56 -16.89 18.78
C PHE A 123 3.59 -15.78 19.21
N GLY A 124 4.05 -14.74 19.91
CA GLY A 124 3.20 -13.62 20.31
C GLY A 124 2.66 -12.81 19.12
N LEU A 125 3.33 -12.89 17.97
CA LEU A 125 2.87 -12.32 16.72
C LEU A 125 1.70 -13.14 16.11
N HIS A 126 1.78 -14.47 16.12
CA HIS A 126 0.83 -15.34 15.41
C HIS A 126 -0.21 -16.02 16.30
N LYS A 127 -0.08 -15.95 17.62
CA LYS A 127 -0.98 -16.60 18.58
C LYS A 127 -1.51 -15.58 19.56
N ASP A 128 -2.82 -15.67 19.81
CA ASP A 128 -3.49 -14.84 20.80
C ASP A 128 -3.47 -15.54 22.16
N TYR A 129 -2.26 -15.83 22.64
CA TYR A 129 -2.03 -16.56 23.88
C TYR A 129 -0.88 -15.94 24.68
N PRO A 130 -1.05 -15.67 25.99
CA PRO A 130 -0.02 -15.04 26.81
C PRO A 130 1.28 -15.85 26.90
N LEU A 131 2.41 -15.15 26.89
CA LEU A 131 3.74 -15.73 27.06
C LEU A 131 4.31 -15.42 28.44
N ASP A 132 5.03 -16.39 29.00
CA ASP A 132 5.86 -16.20 30.19
C ASP A 132 7.06 -15.30 29.87
N SER A 133 7.52 -14.52 30.86
CA SER A 133 8.75 -13.74 30.76
C SER A 133 9.96 -14.66 30.61
N MET A 134 10.65 -14.54 29.47
CA MET A 134 11.86 -15.33 29.20
C MET A 134 12.97 -15.09 30.21
N GLU A 135 13.14 -13.85 30.67
CA GLU A 135 14.17 -13.52 31.66
C GLU A 135 13.92 -14.20 33.01
N ARG A 136 12.65 -14.22 33.45
CA ARG A 136 12.24 -14.95 34.65
C ARG A 136 12.40 -16.45 34.47
N LEU A 137 11.92 -16.97 33.35
CA LEU A 137 12.01 -18.39 33.02
C LEU A 137 13.48 -18.86 33.03
N ASN A 138 14.36 -18.16 32.31
CA ASN A 138 15.76 -18.53 32.19
C ASN A 138 16.52 -18.48 33.53
N ARG A 139 16.09 -17.66 34.48
CA ARG A 139 16.62 -17.67 35.87
C ARG A 139 16.14 -18.87 36.70
N ALA A 140 14.97 -19.42 36.39
CA ALA A 140 14.39 -20.55 37.11
C ALA A 140 14.80 -21.91 36.54
N LEU A 141 15.28 -21.96 35.29
CA LEU A 141 15.64 -23.22 34.63
C LEU A 141 16.87 -23.90 35.26
N PRO A 142 16.95 -25.24 35.20
CA PRO A 142 18.13 -25.98 35.65
C PRO A 142 19.43 -25.49 34.98
N PRO A 143 20.57 -25.50 35.70
CA PRO A 143 21.86 -25.09 35.16
C PRO A 143 22.20 -25.78 33.84
N GLY A 144 22.71 -25.01 32.88
CA GLY A 144 23.08 -25.50 31.54
C GLY A 144 21.93 -25.59 30.53
N THR A 145 20.66 -25.47 30.95
CA THR A 145 19.52 -25.48 30.01
C THR A 145 19.59 -24.33 29.00
N THR A 146 20.00 -23.14 29.44
CA THR A 146 20.15 -21.97 28.55
C THR A 146 21.23 -22.17 27.48
N ALA A 147 22.32 -22.86 27.81
CA ALA A 147 23.43 -23.10 26.89
C ALA A 147 23.27 -24.35 26.00
N LYS A 148 22.49 -25.34 26.43
CA LYS A 148 22.34 -26.64 25.74
C LYS A 148 20.95 -26.91 25.17
N GLY A 149 19.96 -26.11 25.55
CA GLY A 149 18.55 -26.35 25.26
C GLY A 149 17.86 -27.22 26.31
N ALA A 150 16.55 -27.42 26.11
CA ALA A 150 15.76 -28.33 26.93
C ALA A 150 16.28 -29.77 26.86
N MET A 151 16.59 -30.35 28.02
CA MET A 151 17.13 -31.70 28.17
C MET A 151 16.02 -32.75 28.18
N PRO A 152 16.19 -33.89 27.47
CA PRO A 152 15.24 -35.00 27.54
C PRO A 152 15.04 -35.49 28.98
N GLY A 153 13.81 -35.86 29.34
CA GLY A 153 13.48 -36.43 30.65
C GLY A 153 13.38 -35.41 31.80
N THR A 154 13.66 -34.13 31.57
CA THR A 154 13.47 -33.08 32.60
C THR A 154 12.03 -32.58 32.60
N ASP A 155 11.38 -32.59 33.76
CA ASP A 155 10.04 -32.01 33.93
C ASP A 155 10.15 -30.48 34.07
N TYR A 156 10.10 -29.79 32.93
CA TYR A 156 10.17 -28.33 32.89
C TYR A 156 8.94 -27.64 33.49
N CYS A 157 7.81 -28.33 33.63
CA CYS A 157 6.60 -27.77 34.22
C CYS A 157 6.74 -27.47 35.72
N ALA A 158 7.74 -28.03 36.39
CA ALA A 158 8.10 -27.67 37.77
C ALA A 158 8.78 -26.30 37.89
N TYR A 159 9.38 -25.81 36.79
CA TYR A 159 10.19 -24.58 36.77
C TYR A 159 9.48 -23.40 36.12
N THR A 160 8.32 -23.64 35.49
CA THR A 160 7.56 -22.62 34.80
C THR A 160 6.32 -22.22 35.58
N ARG A 161 5.85 -20.98 35.37
CA ARG A 161 4.50 -20.59 35.83
C ARG A 161 3.43 -20.85 34.77
N GLY A 162 3.84 -21.14 33.54
CA GLY A 162 2.95 -21.44 32.43
C GLY A 162 2.15 -22.71 32.66
N THR A 163 0.92 -22.71 32.16
CA THR A 163 0.09 -23.92 32.05
C THR A 163 0.56 -24.82 30.91
N HIS A 164 1.37 -24.28 30.01
CA HIS A 164 1.93 -24.98 28.87
C HIS A 164 3.41 -24.67 28.70
N VAL A 165 4.15 -25.64 28.16
CA VAL A 165 5.56 -25.51 27.82
C VAL A 165 5.75 -25.83 26.34
N LEU A 166 6.41 -24.92 25.62
CA LEU A 166 6.81 -25.14 24.23
C LEU A 166 8.30 -25.49 24.20
N THR A 167 8.60 -26.72 23.80
CA THR A 167 9.98 -27.20 23.56
C THR A 167 10.31 -27.12 22.08
N GLY A 168 11.55 -26.76 21.73
CA GLY A 168 12.01 -26.67 20.35
C GLY A 168 13.36 -27.36 20.12
N GLU A 169 13.56 -27.86 18.90
CA GLU A 169 14.83 -28.35 18.40
C GLU A 169 15.13 -27.77 17.01
N ALA A 170 16.38 -27.35 16.80
CA ALA A 170 16.91 -26.96 15.50
C ALA A 170 18.06 -27.89 15.11
N SER A 171 17.86 -28.67 14.05
CA SER A 171 18.86 -29.59 13.51
C SER A 171 19.42 -29.07 12.19
N PHE A 172 20.70 -28.74 12.15
CA PHE A 172 21.40 -28.22 10.98
C PHE A 172 22.00 -29.35 10.15
N SER A 173 21.61 -29.43 8.88
CA SER A 173 22.16 -30.40 7.92
C SER A 173 23.05 -29.66 6.93
N GLY A 174 24.37 -29.69 7.20
CA GLY A 174 25.37 -28.90 6.49
C GLY A 174 25.24 -27.40 6.75
N THR A 175 25.73 -26.59 5.81
CA THR A 175 25.79 -25.12 5.95
C THR A 175 24.57 -24.38 5.42
N SER A 176 23.63 -25.07 4.78
CA SER A 176 22.58 -24.44 3.97
C SER A 176 21.15 -24.84 4.33
N SER A 177 20.94 -25.83 5.21
CA SER A 177 19.59 -26.33 5.53
C SER A 177 19.39 -26.57 7.02
N VAL A 178 18.15 -26.42 7.46
CA VAL A 178 17.75 -26.54 8.87
C VAL A 178 16.39 -27.21 8.99
N ARG A 179 16.26 -28.10 9.98
CA ARG A 179 15.00 -28.69 10.44
C ARG A 179 14.62 -28.06 11.77
N ILE A 180 13.41 -27.52 11.86
CA ILE A 180 12.84 -26.94 13.08
C ILE A 180 11.70 -27.83 13.57
N SER A 181 11.85 -28.41 14.75
CA SER A 181 10.83 -29.19 15.44
C SER A 181 10.35 -28.45 16.68
N MET A 182 9.04 -28.43 16.95
CA MET A 182 8.46 -27.83 18.14
C MET A 182 7.35 -28.73 18.69
N GLU A 183 7.22 -28.79 20.01
CA GLU A 183 6.17 -29.54 20.71
C GLU A 183 5.59 -28.68 21.83
N LEU A 184 4.26 -28.62 21.90
CA LEU A 184 3.53 -27.96 22.99
C LEU A 184 3.01 -29.01 23.96
N LYS A 185 3.37 -28.87 25.24
CA LYS A 185 2.98 -29.78 26.32
C LYS A 185 2.13 -29.05 27.34
N SER A 186 1.10 -29.73 27.86
CA SER A 186 0.32 -29.23 28.98
C SER A 186 0.95 -29.62 30.30
N CYS A 187 1.20 -28.64 31.16
CA CYS A 187 1.74 -28.86 32.50
C CYS A 187 0.74 -29.44 33.50
N ASN A 188 -0.54 -29.49 33.13
CA ASN A 188 -1.57 -30.09 33.98
C ASN A 188 -1.72 -31.59 33.70
N THR A 189 -1.56 -32.00 32.43
CA THR A 189 -1.74 -33.40 32.02
C THR A 189 -0.42 -34.13 31.77
N GLY A 190 0.69 -33.40 31.63
CA GLY A 190 1.99 -33.93 31.22
C GLY A 190 2.04 -34.41 29.76
N ARG A 191 0.95 -34.24 28.99
CA ARG A 191 0.84 -34.74 27.62
C ARG A 191 1.26 -33.68 26.59
N THR A 192 1.87 -34.15 25.51
CA THR A 192 2.02 -33.35 24.29
C THR A 192 0.65 -33.15 23.67
N LEU A 193 0.28 -31.89 23.46
CA LEU A 193 -0.97 -31.50 22.81
C LEU A 193 -0.80 -31.50 21.29
N ASP A 194 0.23 -30.82 20.82
CA ASP A 194 0.50 -30.59 19.40
C ASP A 194 2.01 -30.66 19.13
N SER A 195 2.38 -31.03 17.90
CA SER A 195 3.76 -30.99 17.42
C SER A 195 3.85 -30.47 15.99
N GLY A 196 4.97 -29.82 15.66
CA GLY A 196 5.17 -29.16 14.39
C GLY A 196 6.60 -29.32 13.91
N VAL A 197 6.76 -29.75 12.66
CA VAL A 197 8.07 -29.92 12.02
C VAL A 197 8.10 -29.20 10.67
N ALA A 198 9.16 -28.45 10.44
CA ALA A 198 9.46 -27.81 9.16
C ALA A 198 10.93 -28.04 8.79
N TYR A 199 11.20 -28.20 7.49
CA TYR A 199 12.55 -28.36 6.95
C TYR A 199 12.68 -27.54 5.67
N GLY A 200 13.84 -26.94 5.46
CA GLY A 200 14.12 -26.13 4.28
C GLY A 200 15.49 -25.46 4.33
N PRO A 201 15.76 -24.55 3.38
CA PRO A 201 17.02 -23.81 3.36
C PRO A 201 17.13 -22.85 4.54
N LEU A 202 18.35 -22.53 4.96
CA LEU A 202 18.60 -21.65 6.11
C LEU A 202 18.03 -20.25 5.90
N ASN A 203 18.00 -19.76 4.66
CA ASN A 203 17.41 -18.47 4.33
C ASN A 203 15.89 -18.42 4.57
N ASP A 204 15.26 -19.58 4.81
CA ASP A 204 13.85 -19.69 5.14
C ASP A 204 13.59 -19.79 6.65
N LEU A 205 14.61 -19.60 7.50
CA LEU A 205 14.54 -19.87 8.94
C LEU A 205 13.29 -19.28 9.60
N GLN A 206 13.00 -17.98 9.41
CA GLN A 206 11.79 -17.34 9.96
C GLN A 206 10.51 -18.04 9.51
N SER A 207 10.39 -18.27 8.20
CA SER A 207 9.24 -18.94 7.60
C SER A 207 9.07 -20.38 8.11
N LEU A 208 10.16 -21.12 8.29
CA LEU A 208 10.16 -22.46 8.87
C LEU A 208 9.73 -22.44 10.34
N MET A 209 10.21 -21.47 11.14
CA MET A 209 9.80 -21.29 12.53
C MET A 209 8.30 -20.97 12.63
N VAL A 210 7.78 -20.05 11.82
CA VAL A 210 6.34 -19.73 11.78
C VAL A 210 5.51 -20.97 11.43
N LYS A 211 5.96 -21.77 10.45
CA LYS A 211 5.29 -23.02 10.06
C LYS A 211 5.27 -24.00 11.23
N SER A 212 6.39 -24.20 11.92
CA SER A 212 6.47 -25.09 13.08
C SER A 212 5.60 -24.60 14.24
N ILE A 213 5.61 -23.29 14.56
CA ILE A 213 4.75 -22.70 15.60
C ILE A 213 3.28 -22.98 15.30
N ARG A 214 2.82 -22.73 14.05
CA ARG A 214 1.41 -22.94 13.69
C ARG A 214 0.99 -24.40 13.84
N ALA A 215 1.86 -25.34 13.46
CA ALA A 215 1.60 -26.76 13.57
C ALA A 215 1.69 -27.27 15.03
N SER A 216 2.61 -26.75 15.83
CA SER A 216 2.80 -27.16 17.23
C SER A 216 1.87 -26.47 18.22
N SER A 217 0.85 -25.75 17.76
CA SER A 217 -0.09 -25.05 18.65
C SER A 217 -1.46 -24.87 17.99
N LEU A 218 -1.93 -25.91 17.30
CA LEU A 218 -3.23 -25.93 16.63
C LEU A 218 -4.38 -25.69 17.61
N THR A 219 -4.24 -26.18 18.84
CA THR A 219 -5.18 -25.99 19.94
C THR A 219 -5.28 -24.55 20.45
N LEU A 220 -4.33 -23.68 20.09
CA LEU A 220 -4.30 -22.29 20.53
C LEU A 220 -4.83 -21.32 19.46
N PRO A 221 -5.60 -20.28 19.84
CA PRO A 221 -6.20 -19.35 18.88
C PRO A 221 -5.13 -18.59 18.08
N ASN A 222 -5.35 -18.50 16.77
CA ASN A 222 -4.48 -17.75 15.88
C ASN A 222 -4.79 -16.26 15.94
N ARG A 223 -3.73 -15.43 15.95
CA ARG A 223 -3.82 -14.00 15.72
C ARG A 223 -3.70 -13.72 14.22
N SER A 224 -4.68 -13.02 13.67
CA SER A 224 -4.59 -12.51 12.31
C SER A 224 -3.63 -11.32 12.28
N LEU A 225 -2.70 -11.31 11.32
CA LEU A 225 -1.84 -10.16 11.10
C LEU A 225 -2.50 -9.19 10.13
N PRO A 226 -2.34 -7.87 10.33
CA PRO A 226 -2.63 -6.89 9.31
C PRO A 226 -1.93 -7.28 8.00
N GLY A 227 -2.71 -7.49 6.96
CA GLY A 227 -2.16 -7.70 5.62
C GLY A 227 -1.45 -6.45 5.14
N TRP A 228 -0.70 -6.57 4.05
CA TRP A 228 -0.32 -5.39 3.27
C TRP A 228 -1.59 -4.63 2.92
N SER A 229 -1.60 -3.30 3.05
CA SER A 229 -2.74 -2.47 2.63
C SER A 229 -3.09 -2.80 1.18
N THR A 230 -4.12 -3.63 1.00
CA THR A 230 -4.64 -4.08 -0.31
C THR A 230 -5.84 -3.25 -0.70
N LYS A 231 -5.99 -2.01 -0.20
CA LYS A 231 -7.05 -1.12 -0.69
C LYS A 231 -6.85 -1.01 -2.20
N SER A 232 -7.70 -1.72 -2.94
CA SER A 232 -7.71 -1.61 -4.39
C SER A 232 -8.14 -0.19 -4.67
N GLU A 233 -7.20 0.60 -5.17
CA GLU A 233 -7.51 1.95 -5.63
C GLU A 233 -8.54 1.83 -6.74
N GLU A 234 -9.54 2.70 -6.72
CA GLU A 234 -10.50 2.78 -7.80
C GLU A 234 -10.47 4.19 -8.38
N TRP A 235 -10.10 4.26 -9.66
CA TRP A 235 -9.98 5.51 -10.38
C TRP A 235 -11.04 5.58 -11.46
N ILE A 236 -11.67 6.74 -11.59
CA ILE A 236 -12.53 7.06 -12.72
C ILE A 236 -11.90 8.24 -13.46
N ILE A 237 -11.57 8.05 -14.73
CA ILE A 237 -11.05 9.12 -15.57
C ILE A 237 -12.23 9.76 -16.31
N VAL A 238 -12.51 11.01 -15.99
CA VAL A 238 -13.44 11.83 -16.76
C VAL A 238 -12.66 12.48 -17.88
N LEU A 239 -12.95 12.07 -19.11
CA LEU A 239 -12.26 12.54 -20.31
C LEU A 239 -13.20 13.33 -21.21
N ASP A 240 -12.77 14.54 -21.52
CA ASP A 240 -13.29 15.36 -22.59
C ASP A 240 -12.87 14.80 -23.97
N GLN A 241 -13.85 14.50 -24.81
CA GLN A 241 -13.67 13.97 -26.16
C GLN A 241 -13.68 15.07 -27.25
N SER A 242 -13.55 16.34 -26.89
CA SER A 242 -13.39 17.43 -27.85
C SER A 242 -12.23 17.16 -28.83
N GLY A 243 -12.31 17.74 -30.03
CA GLY A 243 -11.26 17.58 -31.05
C GLY A 243 -9.88 18.05 -30.57
N SER A 244 -9.84 19.12 -29.78
CA SER A 244 -8.62 19.70 -29.21
C SER A 244 -7.95 18.82 -28.15
N MET A 245 -8.65 17.83 -27.59
CA MET A 245 -8.13 16.89 -26.60
C MET A 245 -7.40 15.68 -27.20
N ALA A 246 -7.31 15.55 -28.52
CA ALA A 246 -6.72 14.37 -29.17
C ALA A 246 -5.29 14.07 -28.69
N GLY A 247 -4.43 15.09 -28.61
CA GLY A 247 -3.05 14.94 -28.11
C GLY A 247 -3.00 14.57 -26.63
N THR A 248 -3.79 15.23 -25.79
CA THR A 248 -3.85 14.97 -24.35
C THR A 248 -4.39 13.57 -24.02
N LYS A 249 -5.36 13.07 -24.80
CA LYS A 249 -5.87 11.69 -24.70
C LYS A 249 -4.78 10.67 -24.99
N LEU A 250 -3.99 10.89 -26.04
CA LEU A 250 -2.88 10.00 -26.41
C LEU A 250 -1.84 9.92 -25.27
N GLU A 251 -1.50 11.06 -24.67
CA GLU A 251 -0.60 11.10 -23.52
C GLU A 251 -1.17 10.35 -22.30
N MET A 252 -2.47 10.52 -22.02
CA MET A 252 -3.15 9.78 -20.93
C MET A 252 -3.14 8.27 -21.19
N ALA A 253 -3.47 7.83 -22.41
CA ALA A 253 -3.42 6.42 -22.78
C ALA A 253 -2.02 5.84 -22.63
N ARG A 254 -0.98 6.58 -23.04
CA ARG A 254 0.42 6.18 -22.87
C ARG A 254 0.79 6.03 -21.39
N ALA A 255 0.45 7.01 -20.56
CA ALA A 255 0.71 7.00 -19.12
C ALA A 255 -0.01 5.83 -18.42
N LEU A 256 -1.25 5.54 -18.79
CA LEU A 256 -1.97 4.39 -18.25
C LEU A 256 -1.34 3.07 -18.70
N ARG A 257 -0.89 2.97 -19.95
CA ARG A 257 -0.27 1.76 -20.48
C ARG A 257 0.98 1.36 -19.71
N SER A 258 1.83 2.31 -19.32
CA SER A 258 3.00 2.00 -18.50
C SER A 258 2.62 1.55 -17.09
N LEU A 259 1.61 2.19 -16.50
CA LEU A 259 1.07 1.82 -15.18
C LEU A 259 0.43 0.42 -15.13
N ILE A 260 -0.14 -0.08 -16.24
CA ILE A 260 -0.81 -1.39 -16.28
C ILE A 260 0.15 -2.52 -15.88
N VAL A 261 1.43 -2.44 -16.26
CA VAL A 261 2.42 -3.47 -15.96
C VAL A 261 2.63 -3.61 -14.44
N GLU A 262 2.59 -2.50 -13.71
CA GLU A 262 2.87 -2.46 -12.27
C GLU A 262 1.63 -2.64 -11.38
N LEU A 263 0.46 -2.23 -11.90
CA LEU A 263 -0.77 -2.06 -11.14
C LEU A 263 -1.84 -3.14 -11.42
N GLN A 264 -1.54 -4.14 -12.25
CA GLN A 264 -2.48 -5.22 -12.55
C GLN A 264 -2.96 -5.90 -11.24
N GLY A 265 -4.28 -5.90 -11.02
CA GLY A 265 -4.92 -6.45 -9.83
C GLY A 265 -4.94 -5.53 -8.58
N LYS A 266 -4.23 -4.39 -8.60
CA LYS A 266 -4.19 -3.40 -7.51
C LYS A 266 -5.08 -2.17 -7.77
N LEU A 267 -5.33 -1.86 -9.04
CA LEU A 267 -6.17 -0.74 -9.47
C LEU A 267 -7.42 -1.26 -10.20
N SER A 268 -8.57 -0.64 -9.93
CA SER A 268 -9.76 -0.73 -10.76
C SER A 268 -9.92 0.59 -11.51
N LEU A 269 -10.04 0.55 -12.84
CA LEU A 269 -10.10 1.74 -13.68
C LEU A 269 -11.44 1.82 -14.39
N GLY A 270 -12.11 2.96 -14.30
CA GLY A 270 -13.30 3.30 -15.09
C GLY A 270 -13.08 4.55 -15.92
N LEU A 271 -13.95 4.75 -16.91
CA LEU A 271 -13.92 5.92 -17.79
C LEU A 271 -15.29 6.60 -17.78
N LEU A 272 -15.32 7.92 -17.74
CA LEU A 272 -16.48 8.72 -18.06
C LEU A 272 -16.11 9.60 -19.26
N LEU A 273 -16.51 9.15 -20.44
CA LEU A 273 -16.24 9.85 -21.69
C LEU A 273 -17.34 10.89 -21.92
N VAL A 274 -16.97 12.14 -22.16
CA VAL A 274 -17.90 13.25 -22.38
C VAL A 274 -17.65 13.83 -23.77
N SER A 275 -18.69 13.85 -24.60
CA SER A 275 -18.67 14.41 -25.95
C SER A 275 -19.79 15.43 -26.13
N GLU A 276 -19.82 16.11 -27.27
CA GLU A 276 -20.87 17.07 -27.63
C GLU A 276 -22.29 16.46 -27.52
N ASN A 277 -22.43 15.20 -27.95
CA ASN A 277 -23.72 14.50 -28.06
C ASN A 277 -24.15 13.75 -26.78
N GLY A 278 -23.33 13.75 -25.73
CA GLY A 278 -23.66 13.06 -24.49
C GLY A 278 -22.45 12.51 -23.75
N ASN A 279 -22.71 11.63 -22.79
CA ASN A 279 -21.67 10.98 -22.01
C ASN A 279 -21.81 9.46 -22.05
N ARG A 280 -20.71 8.76 -21.77
CA ARG A 280 -20.67 7.30 -21.67
C ARG A 280 -19.83 6.89 -20.47
N MET A 281 -20.47 6.22 -19.51
CA MET A 281 -19.79 5.63 -18.36
C MET A 281 -19.37 4.19 -18.67
N ILE A 282 -18.08 3.92 -18.51
CA ILE A 282 -17.49 2.57 -18.48
C ILE A 282 -17.18 2.27 -17.01
N PRO A 283 -17.89 1.33 -16.37
CA PRO A 283 -17.73 1.07 -14.95
C PRO A 283 -16.31 0.61 -14.62
N PRO A 284 -15.82 0.87 -13.39
CA PRO A 284 -14.47 0.48 -13.00
C PRO A 284 -14.24 -1.03 -13.10
N SER A 285 -13.17 -1.40 -13.82
CA SER A 285 -12.77 -2.79 -14.05
C SER A 285 -11.31 -3.00 -13.67
N ARG A 286 -11.02 -4.21 -13.16
CA ARG A 286 -9.65 -4.68 -12.93
C ARG A 286 -8.96 -5.14 -14.22
N ASN A 287 -9.72 -5.33 -15.30
CA ASN A 287 -9.16 -5.60 -16.62
C ASN A 287 -8.69 -4.31 -17.27
N LEU A 288 -7.57 -3.77 -16.81
CA LEU A 288 -7.06 -2.47 -17.24
C LEU A 288 -6.78 -2.41 -18.75
N LYS A 289 -6.40 -3.54 -19.36
CA LYS A 289 -6.15 -3.63 -20.82
C LYS A 289 -7.41 -3.37 -21.63
N GLU A 290 -8.54 -3.91 -21.20
CA GLU A 290 -9.84 -3.69 -21.84
C GLU A 290 -10.26 -2.22 -21.73
N VAL A 291 -10.17 -1.65 -20.53
CA VAL A 291 -10.51 -0.24 -20.31
C VAL A 291 -9.61 0.69 -21.14
N LEU A 292 -8.31 0.39 -21.21
CA LEU A 292 -7.38 1.13 -22.07
C LEU A 292 -7.72 0.99 -23.56
N SER A 293 -8.11 -0.19 -24.02
CA SER A 293 -8.51 -0.38 -25.42
C SER A 293 -9.75 0.47 -25.78
N ILE A 294 -10.69 0.63 -24.85
CA ILE A 294 -11.86 1.50 -25.03
C ILE A 294 -11.44 2.97 -25.10
N LEU A 295 -10.52 3.40 -24.23
CA LEU A 295 -9.97 4.76 -24.26
C LEU A 295 -9.30 5.06 -25.61
N GLU A 296 -8.47 4.14 -26.10
CA GLU A 296 -7.73 4.27 -27.36
C GLU A 296 -8.66 4.28 -28.58
N ALA A 297 -9.70 3.44 -28.58
CA ALA A 297 -10.70 3.37 -29.64
C ALA A 297 -11.73 4.52 -29.62
N SER A 298 -11.82 5.26 -28.52
CA SER A 298 -12.78 6.36 -28.41
C SER A 298 -12.47 7.48 -29.40
N ALA A 299 -13.48 7.95 -30.14
CA ALA A 299 -13.30 9.05 -31.09
C ALA A 299 -13.18 10.41 -30.37
N ASN A 300 -12.47 11.34 -30.98
CA ASN A 300 -12.49 12.76 -30.61
C ASN A 300 -13.31 13.53 -31.66
N GLY A 301 -14.09 14.51 -31.21
CA GLY A 301 -14.87 15.37 -32.08
C GLY A 301 -15.83 16.27 -31.31
N GLY A 302 -16.24 17.35 -31.96
CA GLY A 302 -17.15 18.34 -31.39
C GLY A 302 -16.50 19.23 -30.32
N GLU A 303 -17.35 20.04 -29.70
CA GLU A 303 -17.00 20.90 -28.57
C GLU A 303 -17.69 20.43 -27.29
N VAL A 304 -16.96 20.51 -26.18
CA VAL A 304 -17.46 20.14 -24.85
C VAL A 304 -17.31 21.35 -23.93
N SER A 305 -18.38 21.64 -23.20
CA SER A 305 -18.42 22.70 -22.19
C SER A 305 -18.23 22.14 -20.78
N LEU A 306 -17.76 23.00 -19.86
CA LEU A 306 -17.67 22.64 -18.44
C LEU A 306 -19.04 22.25 -17.84
N ASN A 307 -20.14 22.76 -18.39
CA ASN A 307 -21.49 22.38 -17.97
C ASN A 307 -21.83 20.94 -18.37
N GLN A 308 -21.46 20.49 -19.57
CA GLN A 308 -21.65 19.09 -19.98
C GLN A 308 -20.85 18.13 -19.08
N ILE A 309 -19.62 18.50 -18.73
CA ILE A 309 -18.79 17.74 -17.78
C ILE A 309 -19.44 17.71 -16.39
N SER A 310 -19.95 18.85 -15.92
CA SER A 310 -20.62 18.92 -14.61
C SER A 310 -21.87 18.05 -14.55
N ARG A 311 -22.66 18.03 -15.63
CA ARG A 311 -23.86 17.20 -15.75
C ARG A 311 -23.51 15.71 -15.81
N SER A 312 -22.40 15.34 -16.44
CA SER A 312 -21.98 13.93 -16.52
C SER A 312 -21.61 13.34 -15.17
N PHE A 313 -21.27 14.15 -14.16
CA PHE A 313 -21.05 13.66 -12.80
C PHE A 313 -22.28 13.01 -12.15
N GLN A 314 -23.49 13.19 -12.71
CA GLN A 314 -24.66 12.43 -12.29
C GLN A 314 -24.50 10.92 -12.53
N GLU A 315 -23.76 10.51 -13.56
CA GLU A 315 -23.46 9.10 -13.82
C GLU A 315 -22.60 8.49 -12.70
N LEU A 316 -21.72 9.29 -12.09
CA LEU A 316 -20.88 8.84 -10.98
C LEU A 316 -21.70 8.50 -9.74
N LYS A 317 -22.84 9.17 -9.53
CA LYS A 317 -23.75 8.89 -8.40
C LYS A 317 -24.45 7.54 -8.53
N LYS A 318 -24.49 6.94 -9.72
CA LYS A 318 -25.07 5.60 -9.94
C LYS A 318 -24.16 4.49 -9.41
N LEU A 319 -22.92 4.81 -9.09
CA LEU A 319 -21.95 3.84 -8.59
C LEU A 319 -22.02 3.76 -7.05
N PRO A 320 -21.82 2.57 -6.45
CA PRO A 320 -21.89 2.43 -5.00
C PRO A 320 -20.81 3.27 -4.31
N ALA A 321 -21.19 3.96 -3.24
CA ALA A 321 -20.29 4.84 -2.50
C ALA A 321 -19.01 4.08 -2.06
N SER A 322 -17.86 4.50 -2.56
CA SER A 322 -16.56 4.07 -2.05
C SER A 322 -15.55 5.21 -2.17
N ASP A 323 -14.45 5.08 -1.43
CA ASP A 323 -13.34 6.04 -1.39
C ASP A 323 -12.56 6.02 -2.72
N ARG A 324 -13.14 6.66 -3.75
CA ARG A 324 -12.68 6.63 -5.14
C ARG A 324 -12.01 7.93 -5.54
N ARG A 325 -11.04 7.83 -6.42
CA ARG A 325 -10.40 8.99 -7.06
C ARG A 325 -11.07 9.27 -8.41
N ILE A 326 -11.35 10.54 -8.69
CA ILE A 326 -11.84 10.97 -10.01
C ILE A 326 -10.76 11.84 -10.63
N ILE A 327 -10.23 11.45 -11.78
CA ILE A 327 -9.24 12.23 -12.51
C ILE A 327 -9.97 12.94 -13.64
N ILE A 328 -10.01 14.26 -13.60
CA ILE A 328 -10.75 15.08 -14.57
C ILE A 328 -9.75 15.70 -15.55
N LEU A 329 -9.90 15.34 -16.82
CA LEU A 329 -9.05 15.79 -17.91
C LEU A 329 -9.89 16.44 -19.01
N THR A 330 -9.77 17.77 -19.13
CA THR A 330 -10.56 18.60 -20.04
C THR A 330 -9.81 19.88 -20.42
N ASP A 331 -10.10 20.40 -21.60
CA ASP A 331 -9.74 21.75 -22.04
C ASP A 331 -10.96 22.68 -22.17
N ALA A 332 -12.14 22.21 -21.78
CA ALA A 332 -13.38 22.95 -21.84
C ALA A 332 -13.28 24.29 -21.12
N SER A 333 -13.88 25.29 -21.75
CA SER A 333 -14.05 26.64 -21.21
C SER A 333 -15.54 26.96 -21.12
N GLY A 334 -15.91 27.98 -20.35
CA GLY A 334 -17.32 28.41 -20.29
C GLY A 334 -17.66 29.39 -19.19
N GLN A 335 -18.71 30.19 -19.44
CA GLN A 335 -19.16 31.28 -18.57
C GLN A 335 -19.80 30.83 -17.24
N SER A 336 -20.24 29.57 -17.11
CA SER A 336 -20.86 29.05 -15.87
C SER A 336 -19.88 28.25 -15.01
N SER A 337 -18.77 28.87 -14.62
CA SER A 337 -17.79 28.29 -13.69
C SER A 337 -18.40 27.89 -12.34
N ALA A 338 -19.48 28.55 -11.92
CA ALA A 338 -20.21 28.28 -10.69
C ALA A 338 -20.86 26.88 -10.65
N SER A 339 -21.41 26.42 -11.78
CA SER A 339 -22.05 25.10 -11.89
C SER A 339 -21.02 23.97 -11.73
N PHE A 340 -19.86 24.13 -12.40
CA PHE A 340 -18.75 23.19 -12.28
C PHE A 340 -18.16 23.16 -10.88
N GLU A 341 -17.89 24.34 -10.31
CA GLU A 341 -17.42 24.46 -8.93
C GLU A 341 -18.36 23.78 -7.94
N SER A 342 -19.65 24.05 -8.04
CA SER A 342 -20.67 23.42 -7.18
C SER A 342 -20.66 21.89 -7.33
N SER A 343 -20.51 21.40 -8.56
CA SER A 343 -20.49 19.96 -8.83
C SER A 343 -19.25 19.27 -8.26
N VAL A 344 -18.06 19.88 -8.37
CA VAL A 344 -16.81 19.37 -7.76
C VAL A 344 -16.90 19.39 -6.23
N ARG A 345 -17.47 20.45 -5.63
CA ARG A 345 -17.73 20.51 -4.19
C ARG A 345 -18.65 19.37 -3.73
N ASN A 346 -19.73 19.13 -4.48
CA ASN A 346 -20.67 18.05 -4.19
C ASN A 346 -20.06 16.65 -4.32
N LEU A 347 -19.15 16.44 -5.29
CA LEU A 347 -18.38 15.20 -5.39
C LEU A 347 -17.50 15.00 -4.15
N THR A 348 -16.78 16.04 -3.75
CA THR A 348 -15.90 16.00 -2.56
C THR A 348 -16.70 15.72 -1.29
N ALA A 349 -17.86 16.37 -1.12
CA ALA A 349 -18.76 16.15 0.01
C ALA A 349 -19.35 14.72 0.02
N SER A 350 -19.54 14.12 -1.15
CA SER A 350 -19.96 12.72 -1.31
C SER A 350 -18.84 11.70 -1.09
N GLY A 351 -17.64 12.14 -0.65
CA GLY A 351 -16.50 11.26 -0.33
C GLY A 351 -15.59 10.94 -1.51
N TRP A 352 -15.80 11.55 -2.68
CA TRP A 352 -14.90 11.39 -3.82
C TRP A 352 -13.65 12.26 -3.67
N LYS A 353 -12.53 11.81 -4.25
CA LYS A 353 -11.26 12.54 -4.28
C LYS A 353 -10.98 13.07 -5.70
N PRO A 354 -11.49 14.24 -6.08
CA PRO A 354 -11.25 14.78 -7.42
C PRO A 354 -9.82 15.26 -7.59
N VAL A 355 -9.25 14.99 -8.76
CA VAL A 355 -7.96 15.45 -9.24
C VAL A 355 -8.21 16.20 -10.55
N LEU A 356 -8.03 17.52 -10.53
CA LEU A 356 -8.23 18.38 -11.70
C LEU A 356 -6.91 18.55 -12.43
N LEU A 357 -6.81 18.08 -13.67
CA LEU A 357 -5.59 18.18 -14.47
C LEU A 357 -5.64 19.41 -15.38
N ASN A 358 -4.57 20.22 -15.36
CA ASN A 358 -4.45 21.40 -16.20
C ASN A 358 -4.01 21.00 -17.61
N SER A 359 -4.95 20.62 -18.48
CA SER A 359 -4.68 20.28 -19.88
C SER A 359 -3.94 21.41 -20.63
N PRO A 360 -3.06 21.11 -21.60
CA PRO A 360 -2.34 22.13 -22.36
C PRO A 360 -3.25 23.06 -23.19
N GLY A 361 -4.46 22.60 -23.52
CA GLY A 361 -5.50 23.38 -24.19
C GLY A 361 -6.37 24.22 -23.26
N LEU A 362 -6.26 24.04 -21.93
CA LEU A 362 -7.16 24.67 -20.97
C LEU A 362 -6.84 26.18 -20.85
N PRO A 363 -7.82 27.09 -21.04
CA PRO A 363 -7.57 28.52 -20.96
C PRO A 363 -7.17 29.01 -19.57
N MET A 364 -6.52 30.18 -19.50
CA MET A 364 -6.05 30.76 -18.22
C MET A 364 -7.17 30.91 -17.19
N SER A 365 -8.36 31.38 -17.59
CA SER A 365 -9.50 31.55 -16.69
C SER A 365 -9.95 30.22 -16.04
N SER A 366 -10.02 29.14 -16.83
CA SER A 366 -10.31 27.79 -16.33
C SER A 366 -9.19 27.24 -15.44
N ARG A 367 -7.91 27.49 -15.76
CA ARG A 367 -6.78 27.09 -14.89
C ARG A 367 -6.81 27.80 -13.54
N GLN A 368 -7.16 29.09 -13.52
CA GLN A 368 -7.34 29.84 -12.27
C GLN A 368 -8.49 29.29 -11.43
N LEU A 369 -9.61 28.91 -12.07
CA LEU A 369 -10.71 28.21 -11.40
C LEU A 369 -10.22 26.89 -10.77
N PHE A 370 -9.46 26.08 -11.50
CA PHE A 370 -8.94 24.81 -11.00
C PHE A 370 -7.98 25.02 -9.82
N ALA A 371 -7.10 26.02 -9.91
CA ALA A 371 -6.18 26.39 -8.82
C ALA A 371 -6.92 26.90 -7.58
N ARG A 372 -8.02 27.65 -7.76
CA ARG A 372 -8.89 28.11 -6.66
C ARG A 372 -9.59 26.92 -5.98
N LEU A 373 -10.18 26.03 -6.78
CA LEU A 373 -10.83 24.82 -6.28
C LEU A 373 -9.85 23.94 -5.51
N ASN A 374 -8.67 23.70 -6.09
CA ASN A 374 -7.61 22.92 -5.48
C ASN A 374 -7.24 23.45 -4.09
N ARG A 375 -6.99 24.76 -3.96
CA ARG A 375 -6.70 25.40 -2.66
C ARG A 375 -7.87 25.32 -1.68
N SER A 376 -9.09 25.62 -2.14
CA SER A 376 -10.26 25.69 -1.25
C SER A 376 -10.71 24.32 -0.73
N LEU A 377 -10.49 23.26 -1.51
CA LEU A 377 -10.89 21.89 -1.18
C LEU A 377 -9.70 21.02 -0.72
N LYS A 378 -8.49 21.58 -0.69
CA LYS A 378 -7.25 20.86 -0.35
C LYS A 378 -7.08 19.59 -1.18
N LEU A 379 -7.33 19.68 -2.49
CA LEU A 379 -7.22 18.52 -3.37
C LEU A 379 -5.75 18.12 -3.52
N ASN A 380 -5.50 16.82 -3.71
CA ASN A 380 -4.15 16.34 -3.99
C ASN A 380 -3.93 16.39 -5.51
N GLN A 381 -3.16 17.38 -5.99
CA GLN A 381 -2.84 17.50 -7.41
C GLN A 381 -1.39 17.09 -7.68
N PRO A 382 -1.15 16.21 -8.65
CA PRO A 382 0.20 15.88 -9.08
C PRO A 382 0.82 17.03 -9.88
N ASP A 383 2.13 17.20 -9.76
CA ASP A 383 2.90 18.11 -10.58
C ASP A 383 3.08 17.52 -11.98
N ILE A 384 2.31 18.04 -12.96
CA ILE A 384 2.37 17.59 -14.35
C ILE A 384 2.92 18.71 -15.24
N TYR A 385 3.84 18.30 -16.12
CA TYR A 385 4.41 19.10 -17.18
C TYR A 385 3.87 18.65 -18.52
N TYR A 386 3.58 19.61 -19.39
CA TYR A 386 3.24 19.37 -20.80
C TYR A 386 4.25 20.09 -21.67
N GLY A 387 4.87 19.37 -22.60
CA GLY A 387 5.88 19.87 -23.52
C GLY A 387 5.40 19.78 -24.97
N MET A 388 5.69 20.79 -25.78
CA MET A 388 5.44 20.77 -27.22
C MET A 388 6.59 21.44 -27.96
N ARG A 389 7.16 20.72 -28.94
CA ARG A 389 8.26 21.25 -29.75
C ARG A 389 7.70 22.16 -30.84
N ALA A 390 8.33 23.30 -31.07
CA ALA A 390 8.01 24.21 -32.16
C ALA A 390 9.24 24.39 -33.06
N GLY A 391 9.07 24.17 -34.36
CA GLY A 391 10.10 24.36 -35.37
C GLY A 391 9.93 25.69 -36.11
N PHE A 392 11.04 26.36 -36.40
CA PHE A 392 11.05 27.68 -37.03
C PHE A 392 11.83 27.67 -38.35
N VAL A 393 11.47 28.57 -39.28
CA VAL A 393 12.05 28.67 -40.64
C VAL A 393 13.57 28.88 -40.60
N GLU A 394 14.03 29.53 -39.54
CA GLU A 394 15.42 29.84 -39.24
C GLU A 394 16.27 28.59 -38.89
N GLY A 395 15.69 27.38 -38.94
CA GLY A 395 16.43 26.12 -38.86
C GLY A 395 16.66 25.58 -37.45
N PHE A 396 16.07 26.20 -36.42
CA PHE A 396 16.12 25.71 -35.05
C PHE A 396 14.72 25.33 -34.52
N SER A 397 14.70 24.61 -33.40
CA SER A 397 13.46 24.29 -32.70
C SER A 397 13.59 24.57 -31.21
N LEU A 398 12.48 24.93 -30.58
CA LEU A 398 12.39 25.17 -29.14
C LEU A 398 11.34 24.24 -28.54
N LEU A 399 11.58 23.78 -27.32
CA LEU A 399 10.60 23.00 -26.57
C LEU A 399 9.91 23.92 -25.57
N PHE A 400 8.61 24.14 -25.77
CA PHE A 400 7.77 24.92 -24.87
C PHE A 400 7.18 23.99 -23.82
N VAL A 401 7.23 24.40 -22.56
CA VAL A 401 6.77 23.60 -21.42
C VAL A 401 5.75 24.39 -20.62
N GLN A 402 4.62 23.76 -20.28
CA GLN A 402 3.63 24.26 -19.35
C GLN A 402 3.70 23.47 -18.04
N LYS A 403 3.73 24.19 -16.91
CA LYS A 403 3.52 23.65 -15.55
C LYS A 403 2.43 24.45 -14.87
N GLY A 404 1.25 23.87 -14.69
CA GLY A 404 0.10 24.59 -14.13
C GLY A 404 -0.26 25.81 -14.98
N ASP A 405 -0.10 27.00 -14.40
CA ASP A 405 -0.35 28.31 -15.03
C ASP A 405 0.91 28.98 -15.62
N ARG A 406 2.09 28.35 -15.47
CA ARG A 406 3.38 28.89 -15.91
C ARG A 406 3.86 28.25 -17.20
N PHE A 407 4.59 29.03 -18.00
CA PHE A 407 5.18 28.61 -19.26
C PHE A 407 6.68 28.83 -19.27
N TYR A 408 7.38 27.93 -19.93
CA TYR A 408 8.83 27.93 -20.04
C TYR A 408 9.26 27.52 -21.44
N ILE A 409 10.51 27.81 -21.79
CA ILE A 409 11.18 27.34 -22.98
C ILE A 409 12.49 26.63 -22.64
N SER A 410 12.82 25.63 -23.44
CA SER A 410 14.13 24.99 -23.46
C SER A 410 14.68 24.99 -24.89
N ARG A 411 15.97 25.32 -25.01
CA ARG A 411 16.73 25.20 -26.27
C ARG A 411 17.28 23.79 -26.49
N ARG A 412 17.29 22.96 -25.44
CA ARG A 412 17.72 21.56 -25.50
C ARG A 412 16.51 20.65 -25.59
N ASP A 413 16.70 19.47 -26.17
CA ASP A 413 15.71 18.41 -26.06
C ASP A 413 15.67 17.90 -24.63
N ILE A 414 14.53 18.09 -23.97
CA ILE A 414 14.26 17.63 -22.61
C ILE A 414 13.06 16.69 -22.57
N SER A 415 12.66 16.14 -23.73
CA SER A 415 11.47 15.28 -23.85
C SER A 415 11.57 14.05 -22.93
N ASP A 416 12.74 13.42 -22.85
CA ASP A 416 12.95 12.24 -21.99
C ASP A 416 12.92 12.60 -20.49
N ALA A 417 13.55 13.72 -20.12
CA ALA A 417 13.50 14.22 -18.74
C ALA A 417 12.06 14.58 -18.32
N LEU A 418 11.26 15.11 -19.26
CA LEU A 418 9.86 15.42 -19.05
C LEU A 418 9.03 14.15 -18.88
N ARG A 419 9.18 13.15 -19.76
CA ARG A 419 8.47 11.85 -19.67
C ARG A 419 8.76 11.14 -18.36
N THR A 420 10.03 11.10 -17.95
CA THR A 420 10.48 10.41 -16.74
C THR A 420 10.24 11.19 -15.44
N GLY A 421 9.64 12.39 -15.51
CA GLY A 421 9.39 13.23 -14.34
C GLY A 421 10.65 13.77 -13.65
N ARG A 422 11.81 13.74 -14.32
CA ARG A 422 13.12 14.18 -13.80
C ARG A 422 13.43 15.65 -14.11
N LEU A 423 12.49 16.36 -14.73
CA LEU A 423 12.69 17.74 -15.15
C LEU A 423 12.70 18.70 -13.94
N SER A 424 13.81 19.42 -13.75
CA SER A 424 13.89 20.51 -12.77
C SER A 424 13.41 21.83 -13.40
N PRO A 425 12.47 22.56 -12.77
CA PRO A 425 12.06 23.89 -13.22
C PRO A 425 13.19 24.89 -13.39
N ASP A 426 14.23 24.80 -12.55
CA ASP A 426 15.37 25.73 -12.54
C ASP A 426 16.24 25.62 -13.82
N SER A 427 16.07 24.54 -14.57
CA SER A 427 16.75 24.32 -15.85
C SER A 427 16.05 24.97 -17.04
N LEU A 428 14.89 25.59 -16.83
CA LEU A 428 14.02 26.14 -17.87
C LEU A 428 14.02 27.67 -17.86
N GLU A 429 13.97 28.29 -19.04
CA GLU A 429 13.83 29.74 -19.17
C GLU A 429 12.34 30.12 -19.12
N PRO A 430 11.90 30.99 -18.20
CA PRO A 430 10.48 31.36 -18.10
C PRO A 430 10.03 32.23 -19.28
N VAL A 431 8.81 32.01 -19.75
CA VAL A 431 8.18 32.85 -20.79
C VAL A 431 7.36 33.95 -20.13
N ALA A 432 7.70 35.21 -20.40
CA ALA A 432 6.93 36.36 -19.93
C ALA A 432 5.56 36.42 -20.63
N THR A 433 4.52 35.92 -19.96
CA THR A 433 3.15 35.87 -20.49
C THR A 433 2.40 37.20 -20.43
N VAL A 434 2.89 38.16 -19.64
CA VAL A 434 2.27 39.50 -19.46
C VAL A 434 2.14 40.27 -20.77
N ASN A 435 3.00 39.97 -21.75
CA ASN A 435 3.03 40.65 -23.05
C ASN A 435 2.26 39.89 -24.15
N LEU A 436 1.66 38.75 -23.84
CA LEU A 436 0.96 37.93 -24.81
C LEU A 436 -0.51 38.37 -24.88
N ARG A 437 -0.96 38.77 -26.08
CA ARG A 437 -2.30 39.36 -26.32
C ARG A 437 -3.42 38.32 -26.45
N ASP A 438 -3.12 37.03 -26.36
CA ASP A 438 -4.12 35.97 -26.53
C ASP A 438 -4.81 35.71 -25.18
N GLU A 439 -6.12 35.98 -25.11
CA GLU A 439 -6.94 35.86 -23.91
C GLU A 439 -6.96 34.44 -23.33
N ASN A 440 -6.68 33.42 -24.15
CA ASN A 440 -6.76 32.03 -23.73
C ASN A 440 -5.44 31.46 -23.18
N LEU A 441 -4.28 32.07 -23.47
CA LEU A 441 -2.94 31.62 -23.03
C LEU A 441 -2.79 30.10 -22.90
N THR A 442 -3.05 29.34 -23.97
CA THR A 442 -2.84 27.89 -24.01
C THR A 442 -1.42 27.57 -24.46
N LEU A 443 -0.92 26.35 -24.25
CA LEU A 443 0.43 25.99 -24.73
C LEU A 443 0.60 26.25 -26.24
N PRO A 444 -0.34 25.87 -27.12
CA PRO A 444 -0.28 26.23 -28.53
C PRO A 444 -0.32 27.75 -28.79
N SER A 445 -1.12 28.51 -28.04
CA SER A 445 -1.20 29.96 -28.27
C SER A 445 0.04 30.72 -27.80
N VAL A 446 0.69 30.24 -26.74
CA VAL A 446 1.99 30.77 -26.27
C VAL A 446 3.06 30.58 -27.34
N ILE A 447 3.11 29.41 -27.99
CA ILE A 447 4.04 29.16 -29.11
C ILE A 447 3.82 30.17 -30.24
N ARG A 448 2.57 30.33 -30.69
CA ARG A 448 2.23 31.28 -31.77
C ARG A 448 2.54 32.73 -31.39
N SER A 449 2.23 33.11 -30.16
CA SER A 449 2.44 34.47 -29.67
C SER A 449 3.93 34.78 -29.51
N TYR A 450 4.73 33.82 -29.04
CA TYR A 450 6.18 33.93 -28.96
C TYR A 450 6.80 34.12 -30.35
N ALA A 451 6.36 33.31 -31.34
CA ALA A 451 6.81 33.43 -32.72
C ALA A 451 6.55 34.85 -33.26
N LYS A 452 5.33 35.35 -33.08
CA LYS A 452 4.93 36.71 -33.49
C LYS A 452 5.76 37.79 -32.79
N GLN A 453 5.96 37.69 -31.47
CA GLN A 453 6.71 38.67 -30.69
C GLN A 453 8.19 38.75 -31.11
N LYS A 454 8.78 37.60 -31.48
CA LYS A 454 10.18 37.49 -31.90
C LYS A 454 10.36 37.63 -33.41
N ASN A 455 9.31 37.94 -34.17
CA ASN A 455 9.31 37.98 -35.63
C ASN A 455 9.83 36.68 -36.29
N LEU A 456 9.57 35.54 -35.66
CA LEU A 456 9.93 34.21 -36.16
C LEU A 456 8.79 33.60 -36.97
N ARG A 457 9.12 32.84 -38.02
CA ARG A 457 8.13 32.09 -38.80
C ARG A 457 8.04 30.65 -38.30
N LEU A 458 6.87 30.26 -37.80
CA LEU A 458 6.60 28.90 -37.35
C LEU A 458 6.39 27.97 -38.55
N ILE A 459 7.20 26.91 -38.66
CA ILE A 459 7.02 25.84 -39.66
C ILE A 459 5.93 24.86 -39.20
N GLY A 460 5.96 24.52 -37.92
CA GLY A 460 5.04 23.55 -37.34
C GLY A 460 5.32 23.26 -35.87
N THR A 461 4.41 22.52 -35.26
CA THR A 461 4.52 22.01 -33.90
C THR A 461 4.61 20.49 -33.94
N GLY A 462 5.52 19.93 -33.14
CA GLY A 462 5.61 18.49 -32.93
C GLY A 462 4.54 17.98 -31.96
N ASP A 463 4.61 16.68 -31.69
CA ASP A 463 3.69 16.00 -30.79
C ASP A 463 3.76 16.56 -29.36
N LEU A 464 2.63 16.45 -28.66
CA LEU A 464 2.57 16.69 -27.22
C LEU A 464 3.37 15.62 -26.49
N VAL A 465 4.11 16.03 -25.46
CA VAL A 465 4.81 15.14 -24.53
C VAL A 465 4.37 15.54 -23.12
N SER A 466 4.22 14.58 -22.21
CA SER A 466 3.80 14.88 -20.83
C SER A 466 4.54 14.06 -19.78
N SER A 467 4.53 14.57 -18.55
CA SER A 467 4.98 13.84 -17.35
C SER A 467 3.82 13.11 -16.66
N LEU A 468 2.72 12.84 -17.37
CA LEU A 468 1.49 12.27 -16.80
C LEU A 468 1.74 10.94 -16.09
N GLU A 469 2.63 10.10 -16.63
CA GLU A 469 3.05 8.84 -16.02
C GLU A 469 3.53 9.04 -14.58
N SER A 470 4.61 9.81 -14.39
CA SER A 470 5.14 10.14 -13.05
C SER A 470 4.12 10.82 -12.14
N GLY A 471 3.24 11.68 -12.72
CA GLY A 471 2.17 12.34 -11.98
C GLY A 471 1.14 11.35 -11.44
N LEU A 472 0.71 10.40 -12.26
CA LEU A 472 -0.24 9.36 -11.86
C LEU A 472 0.40 8.37 -10.87
N GLU A 473 1.68 8.00 -11.04
CA GLU A 473 2.42 7.21 -10.05
C GLU A 473 2.44 7.89 -8.67
N SER A 474 2.65 9.22 -8.64
CA SER A 474 2.64 9.97 -7.39
C SER A 474 1.28 9.87 -6.67
N LEU A 475 0.17 9.81 -7.42
CA LEU A 475 -1.16 9.63 -6.86
C LEU A 475 -1.31 8.24 -6.20
N MET A 476 -0.75 7.19 -6.79
CA MET A 476 -0.69 5.85 -6.19
C MET A 476 0.21 5.79 -4.94
N SER A 477 1.30 6.55 -4.93
CA SER A 477 2.20 6.59 -3.76
C SER A 477 1.58 7.34 -2.58
N SER A 478 0.73 8.35 -2.87
CA SER A 478 -0.01 9.13 -1.87
C SER A 478 -1.18 8.37 -1.25
N SER A 479 -1.59 7.26 -1.87
CA SER A 479 -2.68 6.40 -1.44
C SER A 479 -2.23 5.13 -0.74
N SER A 480 -0.95 5.01 -0.37
CA SER A 480 -0.50 3.93 0.51
C SER A 480 -1.17 3.95 1.91
N GLY A 481 -2.15 4.83 2.16
CA GLY A 481 -3.03 4.80 3.31
C GLY A 481 -2.37 5.26 4.61
N ALA A 482 -1.04 5.27 4.64
CA ALA A 482 -0.20 5.71 5.74
C ALA A 482 -0.15 7.24 5.83
N PRO A 483 -0.82 7.86 6.81
CA PRO A 483 -0.81 9.32 6.95
C PRO A 483 0.53 9.87 7.47
N TYR A 484 1.48 9.01 7.83
CA TYR A 484 2.78 9.41 8.37
C TYR A 484 3.93 8.77 7.58
N ARG A 485 4.95 9.55 7.25
CA ARG A 485 6.19 9.06 6.64
C ARG A 485 7.39 9.49 7.45
N PHE A 486 8.37 8.61 7.61
CA PHE A 486 9.59 8.91 8.36
C PHE A 486 10.82 8.58 7.52
N LEU A 487 11.81 9.47 7.52
CA LEU A 487 13.15 9.17 7.02
C LEU A 487 13.94 8.60 8.18
N VAL A 488 14.38 7.35 8.04
CA VAL A 488 15.17 6.67 9.06
C VAL A 488 16.56 6.36 8.51
N LYS A 489 17.54 6.33 9.40
CA LYS A 489 18.94 6.05 9.07
C LYS A 489 19.40 4.80 9.81
N ASN A 490 19.83 3.79 9.06
CA ASN A 490 20.50 2.60 9.57
C ASN A 490 21.97 2.68 9.13
N GLN A 491 22.88 2.98 10.07
CA GLN A 491 24.30 3.19 9.78
C GLN A 491 24.51 4.28 8.70
N SER A 492 25.10 3.95 7.55
CA SER A 492 25.34 4.87 6.44
C SER A 492 24.16 5.00 5.47
N THR A 493 23.11 4.21 5.63
CA THR A 493 21.99 4.15 4.67
C THR A 493 20.74 4.80 5.27
N ALA A 494 20.17 5.77 4.54
CA ALA A 494 18.89 6.37 4.87
C ALA A 494 17.79 5.86 3.93
N PHE A 495 16.60 5.62 4.47
CA PHE A 495 15.45 5.16 3.70
C PHE A 495 14.14 5.63 4.32
N TRP A 496 13.11 5.73 3.47
CA TRP A 496 11.78 6.13 3.90
C TRP A 496 10.97 4.93 4.38
N ILE A 497 10.26 5.12 5.49
CA ILE A 497 9.21 4.20 5.95
C ILE A 497 7.87 4.92 5.97
N GLN A 498 6.81 4.14 5.77
CA GLN A 498 5.42 4.59 5.83
C GLN A 498 4.75 3.98 7.05
N CYS A 499 3.91 4.73 7.76
CA CYS A 499 3.22 4.27 8.96
C CYS A 499 1.74 4.66 8.95
N GLU A 500 0.86 3.67 9.15
CA GLU A 500 -0.59 3.91 9.30
C GLU A 500 -1.00 4.25 10.75
N SER A 501 -0.27 3.72 11.73
CA SER A 501 -0.64 3.85 13.15
C SER A 501 -0.19 5.17 13.76
N ARG A 502 -1.15 5.93 14.32
CA ARG A 502 -0.88 7.17 15.07
C ARG A 502 -0.01 6.94 16.30
N SER A 503 -0.17 5.82 17.00
CA SER A 503 0.63 5.53 18.20
C SER A 503 2.11 5.30 17.86
N VAL A 504 2.37 4.52 16.81
CA VAL A 504 3.72 4.28 16.27
C VAL A 504 4.34 5.59 15.78
N ALA A 505 3.58 6.42 15.05
CA ALA A 505 4.06 7.72 14.59
C ALA A 505 4.42 8.67 15.76
N GLN A 506 3.64 8.67 16.84
CA GLN A 506 3.97 9.44 18.04
C GLN A 506 5.27 8.94 18.70
N GLU A 507 5.46 7.64 18.78
CA GLU A 507 6.67 7.04 19.34
C GLU A 507 7.92 7.37 18.51
N LEU A 508 7.84 7.28 17.18
CA LEU A 508 8.93 7.70 16.28
C LEU A 508 9.25 9.19 16.39
N ASN A 509 8.23 10.04 16.55
CA ASN A 509 8.44 11.47 16.78
C ASN A 509 9.15 11.74 18.12
N ARG A 510 8.83 11.00 19.19
CA ARG A 510 9.55 11.10 20.46
C ARG A 510 11.01 10.64 20.32
N ALA A 511 11.24 9.53 19.60
CA ALA A 511 12.60 9.07 19.31
C ALA A 511 13.41 10.12 18.54
N ARG A 512 12.80 10.75 17.51
CA ARG A 512 13.39 11.88 16.78
C ARG A 512 13.75 13.05 17.70
N GLN A 513 12.81 13.50 18.52
CA GLN A 513 13.00 14.67 19.40
C GLN A 513 14.09 14.43 20.46
N SER A 514 14.22 13.20 20.93
CA SER A 514 15.25 12.81 21.92
C SER A 514 16.60 12.47 21.29
N GLY A 515 16.70 12.35 19.96
CA GLY A 515 17.92 11.88 19.28
C GLY A 515 18.26 10.42 19.57
N ASN A 516 17.30 9.64 20.10
CA ASN A 516 17.53 8.26 20.49
C ASN A 516 17.35 7.32 19.30
N THR A 517 18.25 6.32 19.20
CA THR A 517 18.07 5.21 18.26
C THR A 517 17.04 4.21 18.78
N VAL A 518 16.24 3.65 17.88
CA VAL A 518 15.23 2.64 18.22
C VAL A 518 15.39 1.40 17.34
N TYR A 519 15.01 0.23 17.85
CA TYR A 519 14.88 -0.96 17.01
C TYR A 519 13.52 -0.96 16.31
N LEU A 520 13.59 -0.93 14.99
CA LEU A 520 12.43 -0.89 14.10
C LEU A 520 12.30 -2.26 13.41
N GLY A 521 11.25 -2.99 13.74
CA GLY A 521 10.88 -4.24 13.05
C GLY A 521 9.96 -3.95 11.88
N LEU A 522 10.38 -4.32 10.67
CA LEU A 522 9.66 -4.09 9.43
C LEU A 522 9.42 -5.38 8.67
N GLN A 523 8.20 -5.52 8.15
CA GLN A 523 7.92 -6.44 7.08
C GLN A 523 8.14 -5.73 5.74
N LEU A 524 9.00 -6.28 4.89
CA LEU A 524 9.47 -5.63 3.66
C LEU A 524 9.06 -6.38 2.40
N ARG A 525 8.96 -5.66 1.28
CA ARG A 525 8.82 -6.22 -0.07
C ARG A 525 9.56 -5.37 -1.08
N GLN A 526 9.83 -5.95 -2.26
CA GLN A 526 10.30 -5.19 -3.42
C GLN A 526 9.15 -4.34 -4.00
N GLY A 527 9.36 -3.03 -4.08
CA GLY A 527 8.53 -2.04 -4.79
C GLY A 527 9.24 -1.47 -6.03
N SER A 528 8.61 -0.52 -6.73
CA SER A 528 9.15 0.08 -7.97
C SER A 528 10.36 0.98 -7.73
N LEU A 529 10.41 1.66 -6.58
CA LEU A 529 11.50 2.57 -6.20
C LEU A 529 12.50 1.97 -5.21
N GLY A 530 12.35 0.69 -4.86
CA GLY A 530 13.18 -0.01 -3.86
C GLY A 530 12.36 -0.80 -2.86
N LEU A 531 12.91 -1.03 -1.67
CA LEU A 531 12.20 -1.75 -0.62
C LEU A 531 11.10 -0.88 -0.01
N GLU A 532 9.91 -1.48 0.14
CA GLU A 532 8.76 -0.87 0.78
C GLU A 532 8.43 -1.65 2.06
N ASN A 533 8.01 -0.94 3.12
CA ASN A 533 7.51 -1.59 4.33
C ASN A 533 5.99 -1.74 4.31
N ASN A 534 5.47 -2.73 5.03
CA ASN A 534 4.05 -2.81 5.35
C ASN A 534 3.72 -1.71 6.37
N PRO A 535 2.93 -0.68 6.03
CA PRO A 535 2.71 0.46 6.92
C PRO A 535 1.82 0.14 8.12
N SER A 536 1.04 -0.95 8.03
CA SER A 536 0.17 -1.44 9.10
C SER A 536 0.90 -2.32 10.11
N LEU A 537 2.14 -2.74 9.81
CA LEU A 537 2.90 -3.71 10.60
C LEU A 537 4.32 -3.22 10.85
N ILE A 538 4.45 -2.30 11.83
CA ILE A 538 5.71 -1.74 12.29
C ILE A 538 5.86 -2.02 13.78
N PHE A 539 7.01 -2.54 14.16
CA PHE A 539 7.34 -2.79 15.56
C PHE A 539 8.40 -1.80 16.02
N ILE A 540 8.17 -1.17 17.16
CA ILE A 540 9.20 -0.45 17.91
C ILE A 540 9.46 -1.28 19.16
N ARG A 541 10.73 -1.59 19.42
CA ARG A 541 11.14 -2.48 20.51
C ARG A 541 12.38 -1.95 21.21
N SER A 542 12.49 -2.32 22.49
CA SER A 542 13.72 -2.17 23.26
C SER A 542 14.73 -3.23 22.83
N ALA A 543 16.03 -3.01 23.09
CA ALA A 543 17.07 -3.98 22.74
C ALA A 543 16.85 -5.37 23.35
N ALA A 544 16.24 -5.45 24.55
CA ALA A 544 15.98 -6.71 25.24
C ALA A 544 14.85 -7.54 24.59
N ASP A 545 13.95 -6.89 23.85
CA ASP A 545 12.77 -7.54 23.24
C ASP A 545 12.98 -7.89 21.76
N VAL A 546 14.14 -7.56 21.20
CA VAL A 546 14.46 -7.79 19.79
C VAL A 546 15.11 -9.15 19.62
N PRO A 547 14.56 -10.04 18.77
CA PRO A 547 15.23 -11.30 18.45
C PRO A 547 16.51 -11.01 17.67
N SER A 548 17.66 -11.37 18.23
CA SER A 548 18.96 -11.13 17.60
C SER A 548 19.08 -11.78 16.22
N LEU A 549 18.46 -12.96 16.01
CA LEU A 549 18.40 -13.66 14.72
C LEU A 549 17.73 -12.85 13.61
N PHE A 550 16.92 -11.85 13.95
CA PHE A 550 16.16 -11.04 13.00
C PHE A 550 16.78 -9.64 12.81
N ILE A 551 17.90 -9.34 13.47
CA ILE A 551 18.64 -8.10 13.26
C ILE A 551 19.42 -8.21 11.96
N GLN A 552 19.21 -7.25 11.05
CA GLN A 552 19.89 -7.18 9.76
C GLN A 552 20.40 -5.78 9.45
N ARG A 553 21.33 -5.68 8.50
CA ARG A 553 21.73 -4.38 7.92
C ARG A 553 20.88 -4.11 6.68
N TYR A 554 20.31 -2.91 6.59
CA TYR A 554 19.37 -2.60 5.51
C TYR A 554 19.96 -2.77 4.11
N HIS A 555 21.24 -2.42 3.90
CA HIS A 555 21.91 -2.57 2.61
C HIS A 555 22.07 -4.04 2.16
N GLN A 556 22.18 -4.99 3.10
CA GLN A 556 22.32 -6.41 2.77
C GLN A 556 21.03 -6.95 2.13
N LEU A 557 19.88 -6.48 2.61
CA LEU A 557 18.56 -6.85 2.07
C LEU A 557 18.28 -6.26 0.69
N GLN A 558 18.95 -5.15 0.29
CA GLN A 558 18.79 -4.58 -1.05
C GLN A 558 19.44 -5.44 -2.14
N SER A 559 20.51 -6.16 -1.79
CA SER A 559 21.27 -7.01 -2.73
C SER A 559 20.74 -8.45 -2.83
N GLU A 560 19.91 -8.88 -1.89
CA GLU A 560 19.52 -10.29 -1.77
C GLU A 560 18.14 -10.59 -2.38
N LYS A 561 18.06 -11.69 -3.15
CA LYS A 561 16.78 -12.28 -3.62
C LYS A 561 15.94 -12.91 -2.49
N LEU A 562 16.29 -12.68 -1.23
CA LEU A 562 15.81 -13.44 -0.06
C LEU A 562 14.63 -12.78 0.67
N LEU A 563 14.15 -11.64 0.21
CA LEU A 563 13.02 -10.95 0.85
C LEU A 563 11.71 -11.70 0.64
N LYS A 564 11.28 -12.42 1.68
CA LYS A 564 9.93 -12.97 1.75
C LYS A 564 8.99 -11.97 2.39
N LYS A 565 7.82 -11.79 1.76
CA LYS A 565 6.78 -10.84 2.19
C LYS A 565 6.25 -11.05 3.61
N GLN A 566 6.55 -12.19 4.24
CA GLN A 566 6.04 -12.59 5.55
C GLN A 566 7.08 -12.43 6.67
N ASP A 567 8.36 -12.30 6.33
CA ASP A 567 9.43 -12.20 7.31
C ASP A 567 9.52 -10.77 7.88
N ILE A 568 9.98 -10.65 9.13
CA ILE A 568 10.15 -9.38 9.82
C ILE A 568 11.64 -9.20 10.14
N TRP A 569 12.18 -8.05 9.77
CA TRP A 569 13.57 -7.71 10.00
C TRP A 569 13.68 -6.49 10.91
N PHE A 570 14.60 -6.55 11.87
CA PHE A 570 14.85 -5.48 12.82
C PHE A 570 16.08 -4.68 12.44
N PHE A 571 15.96 -3.37 12.53
CA PHE A 571 17.01 -2.41 12.24
C PHE A 571 17.17 -1.46 13.41
N LEU A 572 18.39 -1.25 13.88
CA LEU A 572 18.69 -0.13 14.77
C LEU A 572 18.73 1.15 13.93
N VAL A 573 17.80 2.06 14.17
CA VAL A 573 17.62 3.25 13.34
C VAL A 573 17.58 4.54 14.15
N GLU A 574 18.09 5.60 13.54
CA GLU A 574 17.88 6.99 13.95
C GLU A 574 16.76 7.60 13.09
N VAL A 575 15.81 8.31 13.71
CA VAL A 575 14.74 9.00 12.97
C VAL A 575 15.22 10.40 12.60
N VAL A 576 15.43 10.65 11.30
CA VAL A 576 16.01 11.89 10.77
C VAL A 576 14.93 12.92 10.45
N ASP A 577 13.86 12.49 9.78
CA ASP A 577 12.79 13.37 9.33
C ASP A 577 11.41 12.70 9.48
N SER A 578 10.35 13.52 9.55
CA SER A 578 8.95 13.07 9.61
C SER A 578 8.07 13.98 8.74
N ARG A 579 7.17 13.40 7.96
CA ARG A 579 6.22 14.09 7.07
C ARG A 579 4.80 13.61 7.28
#